data_AF-A0A2S9PSA5-F1
#
_entry.id   AF-A0A2S9PSA5-F1
#
_cell.length_a   1.000
_cell.length_b   1.000
_cell.length_c   1.000
_cell.angle_alpha   90.00
_cell.angle_beta   90.00
_cell.angle_gamma   90.00
#
_symmetry.space_group_name_H-M   'P 1'
#
loop_
_entity.id
_entity.type
_entity.pdbx_description
1 polymer ?
#
loop_
_entity_poly.entity_id
_entity_poly.type
_entity_poly.pdbx_seq_one_letter_code
_entity_poly.pdbx_strand_id
1 'polypeptide(L)'
;TSGEVRLTDAQRARAEGRSPVIEPGMQPAALTAVLGVLLAGGAALGPFGLLLPLVLLQAVTAAGWFRLNGMWPARQGIALAFAGGVTADTALLATGREHAPVAIIGTLGVWVLLVLVLQLRSHAGSDERQYGLMATVASSALAVLAAGHLAAAQDAVVIGALAVAAAVPVRALPLPGPVSLAGGLLAAAGAGAAGGLLTGVQPLPAALLGAGAGVCALIGHRVASYDYPSRFVHMTAGVALPLAASAPAVYLLGRALV
;
A
#
# COMPACT_ATOMS: atom_id res chain seq x y z
N THR A 1 10.47 -43.75 4.12
CA THR A 1 10.25 -42.49 4.87
C THR A 1 9.42 -41.55 4.00
N SER A 2 8.10 -41.66 4.07
CA SER A 2 7.18 -40.79 3.34
C SER A 2 7.23 -39.39 3.94
N GLY A 3 7.99 -38.49 3.30
CA GLY A 3 8.07 -37.09 3.70
C GLY A 3 6.73 -36.42 3.42
N GLU A 4 5.93 -36.19 4.46
CA GLU A 4 4.75 -35.34 4.34
C GLU A 4 5.17 -33.96 3.82
N VAL A 5 4.62 -33.57 2.66
CA VAL A 5 4.78 -32.22 2.13
C VAL A 5 4.18 -31.27 3.15
N ARG A 6 5.02 -30.45 3.81
CA ARG A 6 4.57 -29.45 4.78
C ARG A 6 3.67 -28.44 4.06
N LEU A 7 2.35 -28.56 4.25
CA LEU A 7 1.38 -27.62 3.73
C LEU A 7 1.52 -26.27 4.45
N THR A 8 1.40 -25.16 3.72
CA THR A 8 1.28 -23.83 4.32
C THR A 8 -0.03 -23.68 5.08
N ASP A 9 -0.13 -22.71 5.99
CA ASP A 9 -1.35 -22.48 6.77
C ASP A 9 -2.57 -22.21 5.88
N ALA A 10 -2.40 -21.48 4.77
CA ALA A 10 -3.44 -21.31 3.75
C ALA A 10 -3.81 -22.59 3.00
N GLN A 11 -2.83 -23.44 2.65
CA GLN A 11 -3.11 -24.73 2.00
C GLN A 11 -3.89 -25.65 2.93
N ARG A 12 -3.52 -25.66 4.21
CA ARG A 12 -4.23 -26.38 5.27
C ARG A 12 -5.63 -25.81 5.49
N ALA A 13 -5.77 -24.49 5.58
CA ALA A 13 -7.06 -23.83 5.72
C ALA A 13 -8.01 -24.19 4.56
N ARG A 14 -7.53 -24.17 3.31
CA ARG A 14 -8.32 -24.62 2.15
C ARG A 14 -8.70 -26.10 2.23
N ALA A 15 -7.77 -26.97 2.59
CA ALA A 15 -8.04 -28.41 2.74
C ALA A 15 -9.10 -28.68 3.83
N GLU A 16 -9.13 -27.86 4.88
CA GLU A 16 -10.09 -27.93 5.98
C GLU A 16 -11.36 -27.07 5.75
N GLY A 17 -11.53 -26.46 4.58
CA GLY A 17 -12.67 -25.58 4.27
C GLY A 17 -12.73 -24.27 5.05
N ARG A 18 -11.63 -23.90 5.74
CA ARG A 18 -11.47 -22.64 6.49
C ARG A 18 -11.13 -21.47 5.55
N SER A 19 -11.42 -20.26 6.00
CA SER A 19 -11.14 -19.03 5.25
C SER A 19 -9.64 -18.89 4.91
N PRO A 20 -9.28 -18.53 3.66
CA PRO A 20 -7.89 -18.27 3.27
C PRO A 20 -7.38 -16.92 3.77
N VAL A 21 -8.14 -16.21 4.61
CA VAL A 21 -7.75 -14.90 5.13
C VAL A 21 -7.02 -15.07 6.46
N ILE A 22 -5.71 -14.90 6.43
CA ILE A 22 -4.77 -15.04 7.54
C ILE A 22 -4.07 -13.70 7.73
N GLU A 23 -4.11 -13.16 8.94
CA GLU A 23 -3.51 -11.85 9.20
C GLU A 23 -1.98 -11.90 9.05
N PRO A 24 -1.34 -10.87 8.46
CA PRO A 24 0.12 -10.81 8.27
C PRO A 24 0.96 -10.97 9.55
N GLY A 25 0.38 -10.70 10.72
CA GLY A 25 1.06 -10.75 12.01
C GLY A 25 1.89 -9.50 12.33
N MET A 26 2.55 -9.52 13.50
CA MET A 26 3.23 -8.35 14.05
C MET A 26 4.50 -7.94 13.29
N GLN A 27 5.24 -8.88 12.70
CA GLN A 27 6.49 -8.57 12.01
C GLN A 27 6.28 -7.71 10.75
N PRO A 28 5.37 -8.05 9.81
CA PRO A 28 5.00 -7.14 8.73
C PRO A 28 4.43 -5.81 9.22
N ALA A 29 3.61 -5.84 10.27
CA ALA A 29 3.02 -4.63 10.83
C ALA A 29 4.08 -3.65 11.38
N ALA A 30 5.12 -4.17 12.03
CA ALA A 30 6.26 -3.40 12.49
C ALA A 30 7.05 -2.81 11.31
N LEU A 31 7.24 -3.56 10.22
CA LEU A 31 7.87 -3.05 9.01
C LEU A 31 7.03 -1.97 8.31
N THR A 32 5.69 -2.11 8.28
CA THR A 32 4.79 -1.02 7.83
C THR A 32 4.99 0.21 8.70
N ALA A 33 5.07 0.05 10.03
CA ALA A 33 5.28 1.16 10.95
C ALA A 33 6.62 1.86 10.71
N VAL A 34 7.70 1.11 10.54
CA VAL A 34 9.02 1.65 10.19
C VAL A 34 8.96 2.42 8.86
N LEU A 35 8.34 1.84 7.82
CA LEU A 35 8.21 2.52 6.53
C LEU A 35 7.34 3.78 6.62
N GLY A 36 6.28 3.76 7.43
CA GLY A 36 5.44 4.92 7.72
C GLY A 36 6.21 6.03 8.44
N VAL A 37 7.02 5.69 9.43
CA VAL A 37 7.91 6.66 10.11
C VAL A 37 8.95 7.21 9.15
N LEU A 38 9.52 6.39 8.25
CA LEU A 38 10.45 6.86 7.22
C LEU A 38 9.78 7.81 6.22
N LEU A 39 8.54 7.54 5.80
CA LEU A 39 7.76 8.46 4.97
C LEU A 39 7.48 9.78 5.68
N ALA A 40 7.08 9.74 6.96
CA ALA A 40 6.86 10.94 7.76
C ALA A 40 8.16 11.76 7.93
N GLY A 41 9.26 11.12 8.30
CA GLY A 41 10.57 11.77 8.42
C GLY A 41 11.07 12.33 7.08
N GLY A 42 10.91 11.57 6.00
CA GLY A 42 11.25 12.02 4.65
C GLY A 42 10.44 13.24 4.21
N ALA A 43 9.13 13.24 4.46
CA ALA A 43 8.26 14.37 4.18
C ALA A 43 8.65 15.63 4.97
N ALA A 44 9.04 15.48 6.24
CA ALA A 44 9.52 16.60 7.07
C ALA A 44 10.83 17.22 6.54
N LEU A 45 11.64 16.47 5.81
CA LEU A 45 12.90 16.96 5.22
C LEU A 45 12.72 17.61 3.84
N GLY A 46 11.53 17.58 3.24
CA GLY A 46 11.30 18.09 1.89
C GLY A 46 10.73 17.05 0.92
N PRO A 47 10.26 17.47 -0.27
CA PRO A 47 9.78 16.56 -1.31
C PRO A 47 10.86 15.56 -1.76
N PHE A 48 12.14 15.98 -1.80
CA PHE A 48 13.25 15.08 -2.15
C PHE A 48 13.61 14.09 -1.04
N GLY A 49 13.40 14.47 0.23
CA GLY A 49 13.58 13.57 1.38
C GLY A 49 12.56 12.42 1.38
N LEU A 50 11.36 12.67 0.85
CA LEU A 50 10.28 11.69 0.72
C LEU A 50 10.52 10.66 -0.40
N LEU A 51 11.32 10.98 -1.42
CA LEU A 51 11.46 10.12 -2.60
C LEU A 51 12.02 8.74 -2.27
N LEU A 52 13.04 8.65 -1.42
CA LEU A 52 13.66 7.38 -1.08
C LEU A 52 12.65 6.39 -0.43
N PRO A 53 11.94 6.73 0.66
CA PRO A 53 10.95 5.84 1.24
C PRO A 53 9.74 5.61 0.32
N LEU A 54 9.37 6.59 -0.52
CA LEU A 54 8.27 6.44 -1.49
C LEU A 54 8.61 5.44 -2.60
N VAL A 55 9.77 5.56 -3.24
CA VAL A 55 10.23 4.63 -4.29
C VAL A 55 10.37 3.22 -3.72
N LEU A 56 10.86 3.09 -2.47
CA LEU A 56 10.87 1.82 -1.77
C LEU A 56 9.45 1.26 -1.57
N LEU A 57 8.50 2.08 -1.13
CA LEU A 57 7.09 1.69 -1.00
C LEU A 57 6.52 1.20 -2.34
N GLN A 58 6.76 1.91 -3.44
CA GLN A 58 6.30 1.54 -4.78
C GLN A 58 6.88 0.20 -5.23
N ALA A 59 8.19 -0.02 -5.03
CA ALA A 59 8.87 -1.25 -5.39
C ALA A 59 8.29 -2.46 -4.61
N VAL A 60 8.11 -2.31 -3.29
CA VAL A 60 7.54 -3.38 -2.44
C VAL A 60 6.06 -3.58 -2.74
N THR A 61 5.31 -2.52 -3.07
CA THR A 61 3.90 -2.62 -3.51
C THR A 61 3.77 -3.41 -4.80
N ALA A 62 4.59 -3.08 -5.80
CA ALA A 62 4.62 -3.76 -7.08
C ALA A 62 4.92 -5.26 -6.89
N ALA A 63 6.03 -5.58 -6.22
CA ALA A 63 6.41 -6.97 -5.95
C ALA A 63 5.41 -7.71 -5.05
N GLY A 64 4.88 -7.02 -4.04
CA GLY A 64 3.93 -7.56 -3.07
C GLY A 64 2.61 -7.98 -3.71
N TRP A 65 2.05 -7.18 -4.61
CA TRP A 65 0.80 -7.53 -5.29
C TRP A 65 0.94 -8.78 -6.15
N PHE A 66 2.04 -8.93 -6.90
CA PHE A 66 2.29 -10.16 -7.67
C PHE A 66 2.50 -11.39 -6.76
N ARG A 67 3.17 -11.23 -5.61
CA ARG A 67 3.27 -12.30 -4.61
C ARG A 67 1.92 -12.68 -4.02
N LEU A 68 1.05 -11.69 -3.76
CA LEU A 68 -0.31 -11.89 -3.27
C LEU A 68 -1.17 -12.67 -4.26
N ASN A 69 -0.90 -12.53 -5.55
CA ASN A 69 -1.55 -13.27 -6.63
C ASN A 69 -0.81 -14.57 -7.00
N GLY A 70 0.20 -15.00 -6.23
CA GLY A 70 0.92 -16.25 -6.50
C GLY A 70 1.73 -16.26 -7.80
N MET A 71 1.91 -15.10 -8.43
CA MET A 71 2.60 -14.95 -9.72
C MET A 71 4.10 -14.73 -9.56
N TRP A 72 4.72 -15.23 -8.48
CA TRP A 72 6.13 -14.96 -8.21
C TRP A 72 7.05 -15.98 -8.91
N PRO A 73 8.12 -15.55 -9.63
CA PRO A 73 8.52 -14.17 -9.94
C PRO A 73 8.07 -13.68 -11.34
N ALA A 74 7.01 -12.86 -11.41
CA ALA A 74 6.56 -12.15 -12.61
C ALA A 74 7.42 -10.91 -12.90
N ARG A 75 8.70 -11.12 -13.24
CA ARG A 75 9.72 -10.06 -13.37
C ARG A 75 9.27 -8.87 -14.24
N GLN A 76 8.68 -9.14 -15.41
CA GLN A 76 8.24 -8.11 -16.35
C GLN A 76 7.06 -7.29 -15.80
N GLY A 77 6.05 -7.96 -15.22
CA GLY A 77 4.90 -7.29 -14.63
C GLY A 77 5.28 -6.43 -13.42
N ILE A 78 6.18 -6.93 -12.57
CA ILE A 78 6.71 -6.18 -11.42
C ILE A 78 7.49 -4.95 -11.90
N ALA A 79 8.39 -5.12 -12.87
CA ALA A 79 9.17 -4.02 -13.42
C ALA A 79 8.27 -2.94 -14.05
N LEU A 80 7.24 -3.36 -14.80
CA LEU A 80 6.26 -2.45 -15.37
C LEU A 80 5.50 -1.70 -14.28
N ALA A 81 4.93 -2.40 -13.30
CA ALA A 81 4.17 -1.76 -12.22
C ALA A 81 5.02 -0.74 -11.44
N PHE A 82 6.27 -1.12 -11.10
CA PHE A 82 7.21 -0.22 -10.45
C PHE A 82 7.56 1.01 -11.30
N ALA A 83 7.83 0.82 -12.60
CA ALA A 83 8.08 1.92 -13.52
C ALA A 83 6.88 2.88 -13.62
N GLY A 84 5.65 2.41 -13.40
CA GLY A 84 4.46 3.26 -13.32
C GLY A 84 4.53 4.23 -12.13
N GLY A 85 4.87 3.73 -10.95
CA GLY A 85 5.08 4.56 -9.75
C GLY A 85 6.16 5.63 -9.97
N VAL A 86 7.34 5.24 -10.45
CA VAL A 86 8.44 6.17 -10.74
C VAL A 86 8.06 7.19 -11.83
N THR A 87 7.28 6.79 -12.83
CA THR A 87 6.79 7.71 -13.87
C THR A 87 5.84 8.75 -13.29
N ALA A 88 4.94 8.34 -12.40
CA ALA A 88 4.04 9.27 -11.71
C ALA A 88 4.81 10.27 -10.84
N ASP A 89 5.82 9.80 -10.10
CA ASP A 89 6.69 10.68 -9.30
C ASP A 89 7.45 11.67 -10.19
N THR A 90 8.02 11.19 -11.29
CA THR A 90 8.75 12.02 -12.26
C THR A 90 7.84 13.08 -12.88
N ALA A 91 6.62 12.69 -13.26
CA ALA A 91 5.63 13.62 -13.79
C ALA A 91 5.23 14.69 -12.76
N LEU A 92 5.03 14.31 -11.48
CA LEU A 92 4.75 15.24 -10.39
C LEU A 92 5.89 16.21 -10.14
N LEU A 93 7.14 15.73 -10.12
CA LEU A 93 8.31 16.59 -9.94
C LEU A 93 8.52 17.55 -11.12
N ALA A 94 8.20 17.11 -12.34
CA ALA A 94 8.36 17.92 -13.54
C ALA A 94 7.26 18.97 -13.73
N THR A 95 6.03 18.67 -13.30
CA THR A 95 4.84 19.52 -13.52
C THR A 95 4.39 20.29 -12.29
N GLY A 96 4.81 19.90 -11.08
CA GLY A 96 4.34 20.50 -9.84
C GLY A 96 3.08 19.83 -9.28
N ARG A 97 2.83 20.04 -7.97
CA ARG A 97 1.73 19.40 -7.22
C ARG A 97 0.35 19.92 -7.64
N GLU A 98 0.28 21.13 -8.19
CA GLU A 98 -0.92 21.74 -8.77
C GLU A 98 -1.51 20.91 -9.91
N HIS A 99 -0.66 20.14 -10.62
CA HIS A 99 -1.05 19.25 -11.70
C HIS A 99 -1.16 17.79 -11.27
N ALA A 100 -1.17 17.51 -9.96
CA ALA A 100 -1.15 16.14 -9.44
C ALA A 100 -2.27 15.22 -9.96
N PRO A 101 -3.55 15.64 -10.04
CA PRO A 101 -4.59 14.79 -10.62
C PRO A 101 -4.28 14.40 -12.07
N VAL A 102 -3.77 15.34 -12.87
CA VAL A 102 -3.43 15.11 -14.28
C VAL A 102 -2.23 14.17 -14.38
N ALA A 103 -1.19 14.37 -13.58
CA ALA A 103 -0.01 13.51 -13.56
C ALA A 103 -0.35 12.06 -13.17
N ILE A 104 -1.13 11.86 -12.09
CA ILE A 104 -1.49 10.52 -11.60
C ILE A 104 -2.47 9.84 -12.55
N ILE A 105 -3.57 10.49 -12.94
CA ILE A 105 -4.59 9.91 -13.84
C ILE A 105 -4.00 9.67 -15.23
N GLY A 106 -3.19 10.60 -15.74
CA GLY A 106 -2.48 10.45 -17.01
C GLY A 106 -1.55 9.25 -16.99
N THR A 107 -0.76 9.08 -15.92
CA THR A 107 0.11 7.91 -15.76
C THR A 107 -0.70 6.62 -15.69
N LEU A 108 -1.78 6.58 -14.91
CA LEU A 108 -2.69 5.41 -14.84
C LEU A 108 -3.25 5.04 -16.23
N GLY A 109 -3.74 6.03 -16.98
CA GLY A 109 -4.29 5.82 -18.32
C GLY A 109 -3.25 5.24 -19.29
N VAL A 110 -2.04 5.82 -19.33
CA VAL A 110 -0.93 5.32 -20.15
C VAL A 110 -0.55 3.90 -19.73
N TRP A 111 -0.46 3.63 -18.42
CA TRP A 111 -0.08 2.30 -17.93
C TRP A 111 -1.11 1.23 -18.24
N VAL A 112 -2.40 1.52 -18.12
CA VAL A 112 -3.47 0.60 -18.52
C VAL A 112 -3.32 0.25 -20.00
N LEU A 113 -3.08 1.22 -20.88
CA LEU A 113 -2.85 0.96 -22.30
C LEU A 113 -1.61 0.10 -22.55
N LEU A 114 -0.50 0.37 -21.87
CA LEU A 114 0.72 -0.45 -21.97
C LEU A 114 0.47 -1.89 -21.52
N VAL A 115 -0.25 -2.10 -20.42
CA VAL A 115 -0.61 -3.44 -19.95
C VAL A 115 -1.52 -4.14 -20.97
N LEU A 116 -2.53 -3.46 -21.52
CA LEU A 116 -3.39 -4.02 -22.56
C LEU A 116 -2.58 -4.46 -23.79
N VAL A 117 -1.67 -3.61 -24.27
CA VAL A 117 -0.78 -3.95 -25.40
C VAL A 117 0.07 -5.18 -25.09
N LEU A 118 0.63 -5.28 -23.88
CA LEU A 118 1.41 -6.44 -23.45
C LEU A 118 0.56 -7.71 -23.45
N GLN A 119 -0.69 -7.65 -22.99
CA GLN A 119 -1.57 -8.81 -22.94
C GLN A 119 -2.10 -9.22 -24.31
N LEU A 120 -2.36 -8.26 -25.21
CA LEU A 120 -2.74 -8.55 -26.60
C LEU A 120 -1.61 -9.24 -27.38
N ARG A 121 -0.35 -9.00 -27.01
CA ARG A 121 0.82 -9.66 -27.60
C ARG A 121 1.18 -11.00 -26.94
N SER A 122 0.51 -11.36 -25.84
CA SER A 122 0.77 -12.59 -25.11
C SER A 122 0.18 -13.81 -25.83
N HIS A 123 0.99 -14.86 -25.93
CA HIS A 123 0.58 -16.15 -26.50
C HIS A 123 -0.01 -17.10 -25.43
N ALA A 124 -0.18 -16.63 -24.18
CA ALA A 124 -0.77 -17.42 -23.11
C ALA A 124 -2.26 -17.70 -23.35
N GLY A 125 -2.81 -18.69 -22.65
CA GLY A 125 -4.24 -19.01 -22.69
C GLY A 125 -5.12 -17.83 -22.22
N SER A 126 -6.43 -17.87 -22.54
CA SER A 126 -7.38 -16.81 -22.14
C SER A 126 -7.34 -16.49 -20.65
N ASP A 127 -7.36 -17.54 -19.83
CA ASP A 127 -7.51 -17.42 -18.38
C ASP A 127 -6.22 -16.86 -17.75
N GLU A 128 -5.06 -17.34 -18.21
CA GLU A 128 -3.75 -16.80 -17.79
C GLU A 128 -3.58 -15.34 -18.22
N ARG A 129 -4.01 -14.97 -19.43
CA ARG A 129 -3.97 -13.57 -19.90
C ARG A 129 -4.89 -12.68 -19.08
N GLN A 130 -6.12 -13.11 -18.81
CA GLN A 130 -7.06 -12.34 -17.99
C GLN A 130 -6.53 -12.17 -16.56
N TYR A 131 -5.98 -13.24 -15.98
CA TYR A 131 -5.38 -13.17 -14.65
C TYR A 131 -4.16 -12.23 -14.61
N GLY A 132 -3.27 -12.37 -15.59
CA GLY A 132 -2.09 -11.50 -15.73
C GLY A 132 -2.45 -10.04 -15.99
N LEU A 133 -3.50 -9.78 -16.77
CA LEU A 133 -4.05 -8.44 -17.00
C LEU A 133 -4.48 -7.80 -15.69
N MET A 134 -5.38 -8.45 -14.95
CA MET A 134 -5.92 -7.92 -13.70
C MET A 134 -4.82 -7.70 -12.66
N ALA A 135 -3.91 -8.66 -12.50
CA ALA A 135 -2.80 -8.54 -11.57
C ALA A 135 -1.86 -7.38 -11.92
N THR A 136 -1.52 -7.21 -13.20
CA THR A 136 -0.60 -6.16 -13.64
C THR A 136 -1.23 -4.77 -13.57
N VAL A 137 -2.50 -4.63 -13.97
CA VAL A 137 -3.24 -3.35 -13.85
C VAL A 137 -3.35 -2.95 -12.38
N ALA A 138 -3.79 -3.84 -11.50
CA ALA A 138 -3.96 -3.52 -10.08
C ALA A 138 -2.63 -3.22 -9.39
N SER A 139 -1.57 -3.99 -9.68
CA SER A 139 -0.22 -3.72 -9.17
C SER A 139 0.28 -2.34 -9.61
N SER A 140 0.11 -2.00 -10.89
CA SER A 140 0.50 -0.72 -11.46
C SER A 140 -0.30 0.43 -10.85
N ALA A 141 -1.62 0.24 -10.69
CA ALA A 141 -2.49 1.24 -10.10
C ALA A 141 -2.09 1.54 -8.64
N LEU A 142 -1.82 0.52 -7.83
CA LEU A 142 -1.37 0.70 -6.45
C LEU A 142 -0.01 1.40 -6.36
N ALA A 143 0.94 1.04 -7.23
CA ALA A 143 2.25 1.69 -7.28
C ALA A 143 2.14 3.16 -7.72
N VAL A 144 1.33 3.45 -8.73
CA VAL A 144 1.07 4.83 -9.21
C VAL A 144 0.33 5.65 -8.16
N LEU A 145 -0.70 5.09 -7.51
CA LEU A 145 -1.48 5.79 -6.48
C LEU A 145 -0.64 6.14 -5.25
N ALA A 146 0.44 5.38 -4.97
CA ALA A 146 1.38 5.73 -3.89
C ALA A 146 2.01 7.12 -4.10
N ALA A 147 2.11 7.60 -5.34
CA ALA A 147 2.55 8.98 -5.67
C ALA A 147 1.62 10.05 -5.07
N GLY A 148 0.43 9.68 -4.60
CA GLY A 148 -0.44 10.53 -3.79
C GLY A 148 0.25 11.08 -2.53
N HIS A 149 1.21 10.34 -1.94
CA HIS A 149 2.03 10.86 -0.85
C HIS A 149 2.94 12.00 -1.32
N LEU A 150 3.54 11.92 -2.51
CA LEU A 150 4.35 13.01 -3.06
C LEU A 150 3.50 14.23 -3.48
N ALA A 151 2.27 13.97 -3.94
CA ALA A 151 1.32 15.01 -4.34
C ALA A 151 0.73 15.79 -3.16
N ALA A 152 0.68 15.20 -1.97
CA ALA A 152 0.07 15.79 -0.79
C ALA A 152 0.91 16.96 -0.21
N ALA A 153 0.29 17.72 0.71
CA ALA A 153 1.02 18.61 1.59
C ALA A 153 1.96 17.80 2.50
N GLN A 154 3.16 18.30 2.78
CA GLN A 154 4.15 17.57 3.59
C GLN A 154 3.58 17.21 4.97
N ASP A 155 2.86 18.14 5.59
CA ASP A 155 2.22 17.94 6.89
C ASP A 155 1.16 16.83 6.83
N ALA A 156 0.37 16.77 5.75
CA ALA A 156 -0.59 15.70 5.53
C ALA A 156 0.09 14.33 5.39
N VAL A 157 1.25 14.25 4.74
CA VAL A 157 2.05 13.01 4.64
C VAL A 157 2.56 12.59 6.01
N VAL A 158 3.08 13.51 6.81
CA VAL A 158 3.53 13.24 8.18
C VAL A 158 2.37 12.66 9.01
N ILE A 159 1.23 13.35 9.04
CA ILE A 159 0.04 12.95 9.80
C ILE A 159 -0.46 11.58 9.32
N GLY A 160 -0.64 11.40 8.02
CA GLY A 160 -1.15 10.17 7.42
C GLY A 160 -0.24 8.98 7.62
N ALA A 161 1.07 9.16 7.40
CA ALA A 161 2.04 8.07 7.54
C ALA A 161 2.22 7.64 9.00
N LEU A 162 2.21 8.57 9.96
CA LEU A 162 2.19 8.26 11.39
C LEU A 162 0.89 7.55 11.80
N ALA A 163 -0.26 7.96 11.24
CA ALA A 163 -1.52 7.29 11.49
C ALA A 163 -1.50 5.82 11.03
N VAL A 164 -0.97 5.53 9.84
CA VAL A 164 -0.78 4.15 9.38
C VAL A 164 0.22 3.39 10.27
N ALA A 165 1.32 4.05 10.66
CA ALA A 165 2.34 3.45 11.50
C ALA A 165 1.82 3.06 12.89
N ALA A 166 0.82 3.75 13.42
CA ALA A 166 0.15 3.40 14.68
C ALA A 166 -0.96 2.36 14.48
N ALA A 167 -1.77 2.51 13.42
CA ALA A 167 -2.96 1.69 13.18
C ALA A 167 -2.63 0.21 12.93
N VAL A 168 -1.62 -0.05 12.11
CA VAL A 168 -1.33 -1.41 11.62
C VAL A 168 -0.75 -2.33 12.71
N PRO A 169 0.18 -1.88 13.58
CA PRO A 169 0.60 -2.67 14.74
C PRO A 169 -0.54 -2.98 15.70
N VAL A 170 -1.42 -2.01 16.00
CA VAL A 170 -2.58 -2.23 16.86
C VAL A 170 -3.55 -3.23 16.24
N ARG A 171 -3.74 -3.16 14.91
CA ARG A 171 -4.54 -4.15 14.18
C ARG A 171 -3.98 -5.56 14.28
N ALA A 172 -2.65 -5.70 14.33
CA ALA A 172 -1.94 -6.98 14.39
C ALA A 172 -1.82 -7.58 15.81
N LEU A 173 -2.35 -6.91 16.84
CA LEU A 173 -2.38 -7.45 18.21
C LEU A 173 -3.33 -8.66 18.28
N PRO A 174 -3.05 -9.65 19.15
CA PRO A 174 -3.89 -10.84 19.34
C PRO A 174 -5.15 -10.51 20.15
N LEU A 175 -5.99 -9.62 19.62
CA LEU A 175 -7.26 -9.18 20.19
C LEU A 175 -8.43 -9.68 19.32
N PRO A 176 -9.66 -9.70 19.85
CA PRO A 176 -10.84 -9.99 19.03
C PRO A 176 -10.94 -9.04 17.82
N GLY A 177 -11.33 -9.57 16.66
CA GLY A 177 -11.30 -8.83 15.38
C GLY A 177 -11.96 -7.45 15.41
N PRO A 178 -13.16 -7.26 15.98
CA PRO A 178 -13.77 -5.94 16.11
C PRO A 178 -12.99 -4.99 17.04
N VAL A 179 -12.37 -5.52 18.10
CA VAL A 179 -11.59 -4.76 19.08
C VAL A 179 -10.29 -4.26 18.47
N SER A 180 -9.55 -5.12 17.75
CA SER A 180 -8.32 -4.67 17.06
C SER A 180 -8.61 -3.71 15.91
N LEU A 181 -9.77 -3.82 15.25
CA LEU A 181 -10.22 -2.85 14.24
C LEU A 181 -10.49 -1.48 14.87
N ALA A 182 -11.32 -1.43 15.90
CA ALA A 182 -11.63 -0.19 16.61
C ALA A 182 -10.38 0.44 17.23
N GLY A 183 -9.54 -0.37 17.87
CA GLY A 183 -8.25 0.08 18.42
C GLY A 183 -7.33 0.65 17.35
N GLY A 184 -7.24 0.00 16.17
CA GLY A 184 -6.44 0.49 15.05
C GLY A 184 -6.92 1.85 14.53
N LEU A 185 -8.23 2.05 14.41
CA LEU A 185 -8.81 3.34 14.00
C LEU A 185 -8.58 4.44 15.04
N LEU A 186 -8.75 4.12 16.33
CA LEU A 186 -8.45 5.05 17.43
C LEU A 186 -6.96 5.43 17.47
N ALA A 187 -6.08 4.46 17.26
CA ALA A 187 -4.64 4.69 17.16
C ALA A 187 -4.30 5.57 15.96
N ALA A 188 -4.95 5.37 14.80
CA ALA A 188 -4.79 6.20 13.62
C ALA A 188 -5.20 7.66 13.89
N ALA A 189 -6.38 7.86 14.49
CA ALA A 189 -6.88 9.19 14.84
C ALA A 189 -6.00 9.88 15.88
N GLY A 190 -5.57 9.16 16.92
CA GLY A 190 -4.68 9.68 17.97
C GLY A 190 -3.29 10.04 17.44
N ALA A 191 -2.69 9.17 16.63
CA ALA A 191 -1.41 9.46 15.97
C ALA A 191 -1.54 10.60 14.96
N GLY A 192 -2.69 10.71 14.28
CA GLY A 192 -3.01 11.86 13.43
C GLY A 192 -3.03 13.17 14.23
N ALA A 193 -3.75 13.20 15.36
CA ALA A 193 -3.78 14.36 16.25
C ALA A 193 -2.37 14.75 16.75
N ALA A 194 -1.56 13.77 17.14
CA ALA A 194 -0.18 13.99 17.56
C ALA A 194 0.71 14.49 16.41
N GLY A 195 0.54 13.95 15.20
CA GLY A 195 1.21 14.44 13.99
C GLY A 195 0.83 15.89 13.67
N GLY A 196 -0.41 16.29 13.95
CA GLY A 196 -0.85 17.68 13.84
C GLY A 196 -0.05 18.62 14.75
N LEU A 197 0.19 18.21 16.00
CA LEU A 197 1.02 18.98 16.93
C LEU A 197 2.47 19.15 16.42
N LEU A 198 3.02 18.13 15.74
CA LEU A 198 4.38 18.18 15.18
C LEU A 198 4.49 19.08 13.94
N THR A 199 3.38 19.29 13.23
CA THR A 199 3.32 20.01 11.94
C THR A 199 2.66 21.38 12.04
N GLY A 200 2.12 21.74 13.22
CA GLY A 200 1.37 22.98 13.42
C GLY A 200 -0.08 22.93 12.92
N VAL A 201 -0.55 21.78 12.44
CA VAL A 201 -1.95 21.56 12.07
C VAL A 201 -2.80 21.36 13.32
N GLN A 202 -4.00 21.94 13.33
CA GLN A 202 -4.92 21.80 14.48
C GLN A 202 -5.24 20.31 14.76
N PRO A 203 -5.36 19.91 16.05
CA PRO A 203 -5.50 18.49 16.40
C PRO A 203 -6.71 17.78 15.79
N LEU A 204 -7.86 18.47 15.67
CA LEU A 204 -9.09 17.87 15.16
C LEU A 204 -9.02 17.55 13.65
N PRO A 205 -8.67 18.51 12.75
CA PRO A 205 -8.42 18.20 11.35
C PRO A 205 -7.37 17.11 11.14
N ALA A 206 -6.28 17.14 11.92
CA ALA A 206 -5.23 16.13 11.85
C ALA A 206 -5.71 14.74 12.29
N ALA A 207 -6.57 14.66 13.32
CA ALA A 207 -7.19 13.42 13.75
C ALA A 207 -8.14 12.83 12.69
N LEU A 208 -8.91 13.69 12.01
CA LEU A 208 -9.80 13.27 10.91
C LEU A 208 -9.02 12.75 9.71
N LEU A 209 -7.92 13.43 9.33
CA LEU A 209 -7.01 12.96 8.30
C LEU A 209 -6.41 11.61 8.68
N GLY A 210 -5.89 11.48 9.92
CA GLY A 210 -5.34 10.25 10.45
C GLY A 210 -6.36 9.10 10.46
N ALA A 211 -7.60 9.36 10.86
CA ALA A 211 -8.68 8.38 10.82
C ALA A 211 -8.98 7.90 9.39
N GLY A 212 -9.06 8.83 8.42
CA GLY A 212 -9.29 8.49 7.01
C GLY A 212 -8.15 7.67 6.40
N ALA A 213 -6.89 8.07 6.66
CA ALA A 213 -5.72 7.30 6.27
C ALA A 213 -5.71 5.91 6.94
N GLY A 214 -6.12 5.84 8.21
CA GLY A 214 -6.28 4.60 8.99
C GLY A 214 -7.29 3.64 8.37
N VAL A 215 -8.48 4.12 7.98
CA VAL A 215 -9.49 3.29 7.29
C VAL A 215 -8.90 2.66 6.04
N CYS A 216 -8.28 3.46 5.18
CA CYS A 216 -7.63 2.96 3.95
C CYS A 216 -6.51 1.96 4.24
N ALA A 217 -5.69 2.22 5.27
CA ALA A 217 -4.62 1.33 5.67
C ALA A 217 -5.12 -0.01 6.20
N LEU A 218 -6.21 -0.02 6.97
CA LEU A 218 -6.82 -1.25 7.48
C LEU A 218 -7.50 -2.05 6.36
N ILE A 219 -8.05 -1.39 5.34
CA ILE A 219 -8.49 -2.04 4.11
C ILE A 219 -7.29 -2.69 3.39
N GLY A 220 -6.19 -1.95 3.21
CA GLY A 220 -4.95 -2.50 2.63
C GLY A 220 -4.40 -3.69 3.41
N HIS A 221 -4.41 -3.62 4.74
CA HIS A 221 -4.04 -4.72 5.64
C HIS A 221 -4.97 -5.93 5.46
N ARG A 222 -6.28 -5.70 5.32
CA ARG A 222 -7.25 -6.76 5.09
C ARG A 222 -7.03 -7.45 3.75
N VAL A 223 -6.74 -6.69 2.69
CA VAL A 223 -6.38 -7.24 1.37
C VAL A 223 -5.09 -8.07 1.48
N ALA A 224 -4.09 -7.56 2.20
CA ALA A 224 -2.83 -8.29 2.44
C ALA A 224 -2.97 -9.52 3.34
N SER A 225 -4.11 -9.67 4.01
CA SER A 225 -4.43 -10.87 4.80
C SER A 225 -4.89 -12.03 3.91
N TYR A 226 -5.11 -11.81 2.61
CA TYR A 226 -5.41 -12.91 1.71
C TYR A 226 -4.16 -13.76 1.48
N ASP A 227 -4.08 -14.95 2.07
CA ASP A 227 -2.92 -15.82 1.95
C ASP A 227 -3.07 -16.76 0.73
N TYR A 228 -2.52 -16.30 -0.38
CA TYR A 228 -2.28 -17.10 -1.58
C TYR A 228 -0.83 -17.63 -1.50
N PRO A 229 -0.51 -18.84 -2.02
CA PRO A 229 0.42 -19.84 -1.44
C PRO A 229 1.91 -19.44 -1.26
N SER A 230 2.28 -18.18 -1.46
CA SER A 230 3.62 -17.65 -1.22
C SER A 230 3.88 -17.41 0.28
N ARG A 231 4.85 -18.14 0.84
CA ARG A 231 5.36 -17.99 2.22
C ARG A 231 5.85 -16.58 2.61
N PHE A 232 6.01 -15.68 1.64
CA PHE A 232 6.54 -14.32 1.86
C PHE A 232 5.55 -13.22 1.48
N VAL A 233 4.29 -13.56 1.22
CA VAL A 233 3.27 -12.57 0.83
C VAL A 233 3.13 -11.48 1.91
N HIS A 234 3.03 -11.88 3.17
CA HIS A 234 2.88 -10.97 4.29
C HIS A 234 4.10 -10.06 4.49
N MET A 235 5.32 -10.55 4.23
CA MET A 235 6.55 -9.74 4.29
C MET A 235 6.73 -8.77 3.11
N THR A 236 5.77 -8.72 2.18
CA THR A 236 5.78 -7.78 1.04
C THR A 236 4.46 -7.01 0.95
N ALA A 237 3.38 -7.67 0.51
CA ALA A 237 2.05 -7.06 0.45
C ALA A 237 1.56 -6.61 1.83
N GLY A 238 1.80 -7.40 2.88
CA GLY A 238 1.45 -7.03 4.26
C GLY A 238 2.17 -5.78 4.75
N VAL A 239 3.38 -5.52 4.24
CA VAL A 239 4.17 -4.35 4.59
C VAL A 239 3.68 -3.10 3.84
N ALA A 240 3.50 -3.22 2.52
CA ALA A 240 3.32 -2.07 1.65
C ALA A 240 1.85 -1.66 1.40
N LEU A 241 0.91 -2.62 1.31
CA LEU A 241 -0.47 -2.30 0.95
C LEU A 241 -1.17 -1.33 1.91
N PRO A 242 -0.94 -1.36 3.24
CA PRO A 242 -1.55 -0.37 4.12
C PRO A 242 -1.15 1.08 3.77
N LEU A 243 0.14 1.31 3.45
CA LEU A 243 0.66 2.64 3.10
C LEU A 243 0.31 3.05 1.67
N ALA A 244 0.30 2.11 0.73
CA ALA A 244 -0.10 2.40 -0.65
C ALA A 244 -1.60 2.72 -0.73
N ALA A 245 -2.45 1.99 0.00
CA ALA A 245 -3.89 2.22 0.04
C ALA A 245 -4.26 3.55 0.72
N SER A 246 -3.46 4.05 1.65
CA SER A 246 -3.74 5.33 2.33
C SER A 246 -3.40 6.56 1.50
N ALA A 247 -2.54 6.45 0.48
CA ALA A 247 -2.04 7.59 -0.30
C ALA A 247 -3.15 8.48 -0.90
N PRO A 248 -4.23 7.95 -1.49
CA PRO A 248 -5.32 8.78 -2.01
C PRO A 248 -6.05 9.55 -0.90
N ALA A 249 -6.26 8.93 0.27
CA ALA A 249 -6.90 9.60 1.40
C ALA A 249 -6.00 10.70 1.97
N VAL A 250 -4.69 10.45 2.10
CA VAL A 250 -3.71 11.45 2.53
C VAL A 250 -3.70 12.66 1.59
N TYR A 251 -3.74 12.43 0.28
CA TYR A 251 -3.81 13.52 -0.70
C TYR A 251 -5.13 14.30 -0.62
N LEU A 252 -6.28 13.61 -0.68
CA LEU A 252 -7.60 14.25 -0.75
C LEU A 252 -7.99 14.92 0.56
N LEU A 253 -7.79 14.26 1.70
CA LEU A 253 -8.08 14.83 3.01
C LEU A 253 -7.07 15.88 3.40
N GLY A 254 -5.79 15.70 3.05
CA GLY A 254 -4.76 16.73 3.21
C GLY A 254 -5.18 18.03 2.55
N ARG A 255 -5.62 17.98 1.29
CA ARG A 255 -6.14 19.15 0.57
C ARG A 255 -7.36 19.82 1.20
N ALA A 256 -8.16 19.09 1.97
CA ALA A 256 -9.40 19.61 2.56
C ALA A 256 -9.22 20.11 4.00
N LEU A 257 -8.20 19.63 4.70
CA LEU A 257 -8.06 19.76 6.16
C LEU A 257 -6.76 20.43 6.61
N VAL A 258 -5.75 20.52 5.74
CA VAL A 258 -4.40 21.05 6.00
C VAL A 258 -4.11 22.19 5.04
#